data_AF-A0A6S6M0W9-F1
#
_entry.id   AF-A0A6S6M0W9-F1
#
_cell.length_a   1.000
_cell.length_b   1.000
_cell.length_c   1.000
_cell.angle_alpha   90.00
_cell.angle_beta   90.00
_cell.angle_gamma   90.00
#
_symmetry.space_group_name_H-M   'P 1'
#
loop_
_entity.id
_entity.type
_entity.pdbx_description
1 polymer ?
#
loop_
_entity_poly.entity_id
_entity_poly.type
_entity_poly.pdbx_seq_one_letter_code
_entity_poly.pdbx_strand_id
1 'polypeptide(L)'
;MTGELEIASEDRRAFMIRNRSSEPDLPSRLRITLKEEIDRIVPDDAPRLASEVKARQRLDDLAESAPAVLILLAGDFLVGEGSWTILRDCATIHLYARILDDALDENMPVHRGNLLRAQPMLWRAIGGLAAYHAKLWPEATHLIDETVAGVHADNQYTDVRSWGRKNHHLLLIPLLLRENSPEYQACKTALSHGIWVLQAREELQQVRIREVAPLVLDWLSWFLSGPGLPSLAENGWSLFADRCLYEGQQIINQLQCLSRD
;
A
#
# COMPACT_ATOMS: atom_id res chain seq x y z
N MET A 1 -6.05 -18.12 35.62
CA MET A 1 -6.09 -18.26 34.15
C MET A 1 -5.38 -17.08 33.48
N THR A 2 -4.12 -16.84 33.84
CA THR A 2 -3.33 -15.69 33.34
C THR A 2 -2.04 -16.13 32.62
N GLY A 3 -1.81 -17.44 32.49
CA GLY A 3 -0.57 -17.98 31.91
C GLY A 3 -0.63 -18.30 30.41
N GLU A 4 -1.79 -18.31 29.77
CA GLU A 4 -1.92 -18.68 28.34
C GLU A 4 -1.84 -17.48 27.38
N LEU A 5 -2.05 -16.25 27.88
CA LEU A 5 -1.96 -15.02 27.07
C LEU A 5 -0.53 -14.48 26.95
N GLU A 6 0.38 -14.79 27.89
CA GLU A 6 1.78 -14.35 27.82
C GLU A 6 2.60 -15.19 26.85
N ILE A 7 2.35 -16.51 26.78
CA ILE A 7 3.09 -17.44 25.92
C ILE A 7 2.83 -17.16 24.43
N ALA A 8 1.60 -16.78 24.06
CA ALA A 8 1.27 -16.37 22.69
C ALA A 8 1.93 -15.05 22.26
N SER A 9 2.31 -14.19 23.22
CA SER A 9 3.00 -12.92 22.95
C SER A 9 4.51 -13.10 22.78
N GLU A 10 5.11 -14.05 23.50
CA GLU A 10 6.53 -14.36 23.39
C GLU A 10 6.84 -15.15 22.13
N ASP A 11 5.97 -16.06 21.68
CA ASP A 11 6.15 -16.77 20.40
C ASP A 11 5.97 -15.84 19.17
N ARG A 12 5.10 -14.83 19.26
CA ARG A 12 4.98 -13.78 18.23
C ARG A 12 6.23 -12.87 18.17
N ARG A 13 6.85 -12.58 19.31
CA ARG A 13 8.16 -11.91 19.36
C ARG A 13 9.30 -12.82 18.89
N ALA A 14 9.22 -14.11 19.15
CA ALA A 14 10.23 -15.08 18.74
C ALA A 14 10.26 -15.29 17.21
N PHE A 15 9.11 -15.21 16.52
CA PHE A 15 9.05 -15.19 15.06
C PHE A 15 9.79 -14.00 14.45
N MET A 16 9.79 -12.85 15.13
CA MET A 16 10.57 -11.67 14.71
C MET A 16 12.07 -11.74 15.06
N ILE A 17 12.50 -12.66 15.95
CA ILE A 17 13.85 -12.63 16.53
C ILE A 17 14.72 -13.85 16.17
N ARG A 18 14.17 -14.92 15.56
CA ARG A 18 14.96 -16.11 15.19
C ARG A 18 15.10 -16.30 13.69
N ASN A 19 16.01 -15.54 13.09
CA ASN A 19 17.02 -16.12 12.20
C ASN A 19 18.29 -15.26 12.24
N ARG A 20 19.32 -15.79 12.90
CA ARG A 20 20.70 -15.33 12.75
C ARG A 20 21.17 -15.74 11.36
N SER A 21 21.01 -14.83 10.42
CA SER A 21 21.57 -14.87 9.07
C SER A 21 21.94 -13.43 8.74
N SER A 22 23.04 -13.20 8.05
CA SER A 22 23.47 -11.87 7.57
C SER A 22 22.52 -11.26 6.52
N GLU A 23 21.30 -11.79 6.39
CA GLU A 23 20.29 -11.30 5.47
C GLU A 23 19.41 -10.28 6.20
N PRO A 24 19.15 -9.12 5.59
CA PRO A 24 18.22 -8.14 6.15
C PRO A 24 16.84 -8.78 6.34
N ASP A 25 16.16 -8.43 7.43
CA ASP A 25 14.76 -8.79 7.62
C ASP A 25 13.90 -8.30 6.43
N LEU A 26 12.72 -8.90 6.26
CA LEU A 26 11.87 -8.65 5.11
C LEU A 26 11.53 -7.16 4.88
N PRO A 27 11.15 -6.38 5.92
CA PRO A 27 10.98 -4.93 5.79
C PRO A 27 12.26 -4.23 5.30
N SER A 28 13.41 -4.54 5.88
CA SER A 28 14.68 -3.93 5.51
C SER A 28 15.08 -4.29 4.08
N ARG A 29 14.82 -5.52 3.63
CA ARG A 29 15.09 -5.98 2.27
C ARG A 29 14.21 -5.26 1.24
N LEU A 30 12.92 -5.06 1.53
CA LEU A 30 12.03 -4.25 0.70
C LEU A 30 12.50 -2.80 0.62
N ARG A 31 12.85 -2.21 1.77
CA ARG A 31 13.37 -0.83 1.85
C ARG A 31 14.63 -0.66 1.00
N ILE A 32 15.60 -1.58 1.12
CA ILE A 32 16.83 -1.56 0.31
C ILE A 32 16.48 -1.66 -1.17
N THR A 33 15.61 -2.60 -1.55
CA THR A 33 15.18 -2.77 -2.94
C THR A 33 14.57 -1.49 -3.50
N LEU A 34 13.63 -0.87 -2.76
CA LEU A 34 13.00 0.37 -3.18
C LEU A 34 14.02 1.50 -3.32
N LYS A 35 14.97 1.64 -2.40
CA LYS A 35 16.04 2.63 -2.52
C LYS A 35 16.93 2.41 -3.74
N GLU A 36 17.34 1.17 -4.00
CA GLU A 36 18.12 0.83 -5.19
C GLU A 36 17.36 1.17 -6.49
N GLU A 37 16.05 0.90 -6.52
CA GLU A 37 15.20 1.26 -7.66
C GLU A 37 15.03 2.78 -7.79
N ILE A 38 14.93 3.53 -6.68
CA ILE A 38 14.88 4.99 -6.68
C ILE A 38 16.21 5.60 -7.17
N ASP A 39 17.35 5.09 -6.71
CA ASP A 39 18.67 5.56 -7.13
C ASP A 39 18.89 5.38 -8.64
N ARG A 40 18.28 4.35 -9.25
CA ARG A 40 18.29 4.16 -10.71
C ARG A 40 17.43 5.18 -11.45
N ILE A 41 16.32 5.63 -10.85
CA ILE A 41 15.40 6.60 -11.45
C ILE A 41 15.94 8.04 -11.31
N VAL A 42 16.51 8.36 -10.14
CA VAL A 42 17.02 9.68 -9.78
C VAL A 42 18.44 9.58 -9.19
N PRO A 43 19.48 9.51 -10.05
CA PRO A 43 20.88 9.45 -9.60
C PRO A 43 21.31 10.67 -8.76
N ASP A 44 22.26 10.47 -7.83
CA ASP A 44 22.75 11.48 -6.88
C ASP A 44 23.77 12.48 -7.45
N ASP A 45 24.26 12.26 -8.67
CA ASP A 45 25.39 12.97 -9.27
C ASP A 45 25.02 14.21 -10.09
N ALA A 46 23.72 14.50 -10.26
CA ALA A 46 23.25 15.66 -11.03
C ALA A 46 22.97 16.89 -10.12
N PRO A 47 23.30 18.13 -10.55
CA PRO A 47 22.87 19.35 -9.87
C PRO A 47 21.34 19.40 -9.81
N ARG A 48 20.77 19.49 -8.59
CA ARG A 48 19.32 19.38 -8.40
C ARG A 48 18.60 20.71 -8.27
N LEU A 49 17.50 20.87 -9.00
CA LEU A 49 16.51 21.92 -8.73
C LEU A 49 15.76 21.62 -7.42
N ALA A 50 15.21 22.64 -6.76
CA ALA A 50 14.47 22.46 -5.50
C ALA A 50 13.30 21.46 -5.63
N SER A 51 12.66 21.41 -6.79
CA SER A 51 11.61 20.43 -7.10
C SER A 51 12.10 18.99 -7.21
N GLU A 52 13.34 18.80 -7.68
CA GLU A 52 13.96 17.47 -7.79
C GLU A 52 14.30 16.92 -6.42
N VAL A 53 14.75 17.80 -5.51
CA VAL A 53 14.96 17.45 -4.10
C VAL A 53 13.64 17.01 -3.46
N LYS A 54 12.55 17.76 -3.68
CA LYS A 54 11.23 17.39 -3.16
C LYS A 54 10.71 16.07 -3.72
N ALA A 55 10.82 15.86 -5.03
CA ALA A 55 10.41 14.62 -5.68
C ALA A 55 11.19 13.42 -5.13
N ARG A 56 12.52 13.55 -4.96
CA ARG A 56 13.35 12.51 -4.36
C ARG A 56 12.93 12.22 -2.92
N GLN A 57 12.70 13.26 -2.11
CA GLN A 57 12.28 13.09 -0.71
C GLN A 57 10.98 12.26 -0.61
N ARG A 58 9.98 12.53 -1.46
CA ARG A 58 8.73 11.74 -1.45
C ARG A 58 8.96 10.27 -1.81
N LEU A 59 9.88 9.99 -2.74
CA LEU A 59 10.27 8.62 -3.06
C LEU A 59 11.03 7.95 -1.91
N ASP A 60 11.90 8.68 -1.22
CA ASP A 60 12.60 8.14 -0.05
C ASP A 60 11.62 7.87 1.11
N ASP A 61 10.65 8.76 1.34
CA ASP A 61 9.58 8.59 2.33
C ASP A 61 8.72 7.36 2.01
N LEU A 62 8.44 7.12 0.72
CA LEU A 62 7.77 5.91 0.25
C LEU A 62 8.61 4.66 0.58
N ALA A 63 9.91 4.67 0.30
CA ALA A 63 10.78 3.52 0.58
C ALA A 63 10.86 3.20 2.07
N GLU A 64 10.77 4.20 2.95
CA GLU A 64 10.77 4.01 4.40
C GLU A 64 9.41 3.51 4.93
N SER A 65 8.29 3.97 4.38
CA SER A 65 6.95 3.71 4.92
C SER A 65 6.21 2.53 4.28
N ALA A 66 6.32 2.35 2.95
CA ALA A 66 5.59 1.35 2.21
C ALA A 66 5.87 -0.11 2.65
N PRO A 67 7.10 -0.52 3.00
CA PRO A 67 7.39 -1.91 3.36
C PRO A 67 6.46 -2.49 4.42
N ALA A 68 6.13 -1.71 5.45
CA ALA A 68 5.23 -2.15 6.52
C ALA A 68 3.81 -2.41 6.00
N VAL A 69 3.29 -1.54 5.13
CA VAL A 69 1.95 -1.69 4.53
C VAL A 69 1.89 -2.90 3.61
N LEU A 70 2.90 -3.10 2.77
CA LEU A 70 2.96 -4.24 1.84
C LEU A 70 2.99 -5.57 2.60
N ILE A 71 3.72 -5.63 3.72
CA ILE A 71 3.76 -6.82 4.59
C ILE A 71 2.42 -7.05 5.29
N LEU A 72 1.75 -6.01 5.76
CA LEU A 72 0.41 -6.16 6.35
C LEU A 72 -0.60 -6.70 5.33
N LEU A 73 -0.55 -6.23 4.08
CA LEU A 73 -1.42 -6.71 3.00
C LEU A 73 -1.11 -8.14 2.57
N ALA A 74 0.14 -8.57 2.70
CA ALA A 74 0.52 -9.95 2.48
C ALA A 74 -0.04 -10.89 3.56
N GLY A 75 -0.39 -10.37 4.74
CA GLY A 75 -0.97 -11.13 5.83
C GLY A 75 -0.10 -12.32 6.22
N ASP A 76 -0.76 -13.41 6.61
CA ASP A 76 -0.09 -14.64 7.06
C ASP A 76 0.45 -15.50 5.90
N PHE A 77 0.44 -15.00 4.66
CA PHE A 77 0.69 -15.78 3.45
C PHE A 77 2.13 -15.70 2.93
N LEU A 78 3.01 -15.05 3.69
CA LEU A 78 4.42 -14.93 3.34
C LEU A 78 5.16 -16.23 3.61
N VAL A 79 5.20 -17.12 2.61
CA VAL A 79 5.85 -18.44 2.70
C VAL A 79 6.89 -18.60 1.58
N GLY A 80 8.18 -18.72 1.94
CA GLY A 80 9.27 -19.09 1.03
C GLY A 80 9.70 -18.02 0.00
N GLU A 81 10.61 -18.42 -0.90
CA GLU A 81 11.24 -17.52 -1.90
C GLU A 81 10.26 -16.97 -2.95
N GLY A 82 9.20 -17.71 -3.29
CA GLY A 82 8.17 -17.25 -4.23
C GLY A 82 7.43 -16.02 -3.72
N SER A 83 7.13 -15.98 -2.42
CA SER A 83 6.44 -14.86 -1.77
C SER A 83 7.28 -13.59 -1.78
N TRP A 84 8.61 -13.71 -1.65
CA TRP A 84 9.52 -12.57 -1.78
C TRP A 84 9.48 -11.95 -3.17
N THR A 85 9.51 -12.77 -4.22
CA THR A 85 9.49 -12.27 -5.60
C THR A 85 8.22 -11.48 -5.89
N ILE A 86 7.07 -12.01 -5.46
CA ILE A 86 5.77 -11.33 -5.57
C ILE A 86 5.80 -9.99 -4.82
N LEU A 87 6.22 -9.98 -3.55
CA LEU A 87 6.32 -8.76 -2.76
C LEU A 87 7.22 -7.71 -3.41
N ARG A 88 8.40 -8.10 -3.87
CA ARG A 88 9.37 -7.22 -4.52
C ARG A 88 8.78 -6.58 -5.78
N ASP A 89 8.14 -7.38 -6.62
CA ASP A 89 7.57 -6.91 -7.88
C ASP A 89 6.36 -6.01 -7.65
N CYS A 90 5.48 -6.36 -6.70
CA CYS A 90 4.39 -5.50 -6.25
C CYS A 90 4.88 -4.18 -5.64
N ALA A 91 5.95 -4.19 -4.85
CA ALA A 91 6.58 -2.98 -4.32
C ALA A 91 7.09 -2.06 -5.43
N THR A 92 7.68 -2.66 -6.48
CA THR A 92 8.15 -1.92 -7.66
C THR A 92 7.00 -1.30 -8.45
N ILE A 93 5.89 -2.03 -8.59
CA ILE A 93 4.65 -1.50 -9.21
C ILE A 93 4.09 -0.33 -8.37
N HIS A 94 4.10 -0.44 -7.04
CA HIS A 94 3.67 0.63 -6.14
C HIS A 94 4.53 1.90 -6.27
N LEU A 95 5.86 1.75 -6.37
CA LEU A 95 6.77 2.87 -6.67
C LEU A 95 6.38 3.58 -7.97
N TYR A 96 6.09 2.83 -9.04
CA TYR A 96 5.64 3.41 -10.31
C TYR A 96 4.29 4.14 -10.17
N ALA A 97 3.33 3.55 -9.46
CA ALA A 97 2.04 4.18 -9.22
C ALA A 97 2.21 5.54 -8.54
N ARG A 98 3.11 5.66 -7.56
CA ARG A 98 3.42 6.94 -6.90
C ARG A 98 4.12 7.94 -7.83
N ILE A 99 5.00 7.48 -8.71
CA ILE A 99 5.63 8.36 -9.72
C ILE A 99 4.59 8.92 -10.68
N LEU A 100 3.61 8.10 -11.10
CA LEU A 100 2.51 8.54 -11.95
C LEU A 100 1.61 9.57 -11.25
N ASP A 101 1.24 9.31 -10.00
CA ASP A 101 0.45 10.19 -9.13
C ASP A 101 1.13 11.57 -9.02
N ASP A 102 2.40 11.59 -8.59
CA ASP A 102 3.22 12.82 -8.52
C ASP A 102 3.31 13.55 -9.88
N ALA A 103 3.41 12.83 -11.00
CA ALA A 103 3.53 13.43 -12.31
C ALA A 103 2.26 14.16 -12.76
N LEU A 104 1.09 13.66 -12.35
CA LEU A 104 -0.19 14.27 -12.66
C LEU A 104 -0.46 15.47 -11.77
N ASP A 105 -0.17 15.36 -10.47
CA ASP A 105 -0.40 16.44 -9.49
C ASP A 105 0.51 17.66 -9.74
N GLU A 106 1.78 17.44 -10.10
CA GLU A 106 2.78 18.51 -10.04
C GLU A 106 3.17 19.07 -11.42
N ASN A 107 2.84 18.36 -12.52
CA ASN A 107 3.15 18.73 -13.92
C ASN A 107 4.58 19.28 -14.17
N MET A 108 5.54 18.95 -13.28
CA MET A 108 6.91 19.44 -13.37
C MET A 108 7.76 18.60 -14.33
N PRO A 109 8.82 19.16 -14.97
CA PRO A 109 9.62 18.45 -15.96
C PRO A 109 10.24 17.13 -15.49
N VAL A 110 10.56 17.05 -14.20
CA VAL A 110 11.29 15.94 -13.56
C VAL A 110 10.42 14.70 -13.45
N HIS A 111 9.16 14.86 -13.07
CA HIS A 111 8.25 13.72 -12.90
C HIS A 111 8.00 12.98 -14.22
N ARG A 112 7.94 13.71 -15.34
CA ARG A 112 7.88 13.10 -16.68
C ARG A 112 9.15 12.31 -17.03
N GLY A 113 10.31 12.80 -16.63
CA GLY A 113 11.57 12.07 -16.77
C GLY A 113 11.61 10.78 -15.94
N ASN A 114 11.11 10.84 -14.70
CA ASN A 114 11.00 9.67 -13.83
C ASN A 114 10.05 8.62 -14.43
N LEU A 115 8.94 9.04 -15.03
CA LEU A 115 8.01 8.14 -15.71
C LEU A 115 8.72 7.33 -16.82
N LEU A 116 9.49 8.00 -17.68
CA LEU A 116 10.24 7.35 -18.76
C LEU A 116 11.28 6.35 -18.22
N ARG A 117 11.94 6.68 -17.10
CA ARG A 117 12.94 5.81 -16.46
C ARG A 117 12.33 4.65 -15.67
N ALA A 118 11.14 4.83 -15.10
CA ALA A 118 10.44 3.82 -14.33
C ALA A 118 9.71 2.81 -15.23
N GLN A 119 9.37 3.18 -16.48
CA GLN A 119 8.63 2.32 -17.41
C GLN A 119 9.30 0.95 -17.66
N PRO A 120 10.63 0.83 -17.91
CA PRO A 120 11.27 -0.48 -18.06
C PRO A 120 11.19 -1.34 -16.80
N MET A 121 11.26 -0.72 -15.62
CA MET A 121 11.18 -1.42 -14.33
C MET A 121 9.78 -1.98 -14.11
N LEU A 122 8.75 -1.19 -14.43
CA LEU A 122 7.36 -1.63 -14.39
C LEU A 122 7.13 -2.82 -15.33
N TRP A 123 7.54 -2.72 -16.60
CA TRP A 123 7.34 -3.81 -17.56
C TRP A 123 8.06 -5.10 -17.14
N ARG A 124 9.24 -4.98 -16.53
CA ARG A 124 9.96 -6.12 -15.96
C ARG A 124 9.21 -6.76 -14.79
N ALA A 125 8.69 -5.96 -13.86
CA ALA A 125 7.93 -6.46 -12.72
C ALA A 125 6.62 -7.13 -13.17
N ILE A 126 5.85 -6.43 -14.02
CA ILE A 126 4.62 -6.92 -14.62
C ILE A 126 4.86 -8.22 -15.42
N GLY A 127 5.86 -8.22 -16.31
CA GLY A 127 6.19 -9.39 -17.13
C GLY A 127 6.69 -10.58 -16.32
N GLY A 128 7.46 -10.32 -15.25
CA GLY A 128 7.86 -11.34 -14.28
C GLY A 128 6.64 -11.99 -13.63
N LEU A 129 5.76 -11.18 -13.04
CA LEU A 129 4.52 -11.67 -12.42
C LEU A 129 3.64 -12.44 -13.40
N ALA A 130 3.51 -11.97 -14.64
CA ALA A 130 2.75 -12.66 -15.69
C ALA A 130 3.34 -14.03 -16.04
N ALA A 131 4.67 -14.17 -16.05
CA ALA A 131 5.32 -15.44 -16.28
C ALA A 131 5.10 -16.43 -15.13
N TYR A 132 5.13 -15.96 -13.88
CA TYR A 132 4.89 -16.80 -12.70
C TYR A 132 3.40 -17.14 -12.49
N HIS A 133 2.49 -16.23 -12.82
CA HIS A 133 1.05 -16.36 -12.57
C HIS A 133 0.21 -16.09 -13.84
N ALA A 134 0.54 -16.76 -14.94
CA ALA A 134 -0.10 -16.52 -16.24
C ALA A 134 -1.64 -16.59 -16.21
N LYS A 135 -2.20 -17.49 -15.39
CA LYS A 135 -3.66 -17.64 -15.22
C LYS A 135 -4.34 -16.43 -14.56
N LEU A 136 -3.61 -15.63 -13.77
CA LEU A 136 -4.10 -14.47 -13.03
C LEU A 136 -3.80 -13.14 -13.74
N TRP A 137 -3.21 -13.22 -14.93
CA TRP A 137 -2.84 -12.06 -15.72
C TRP A 137 -4.02 -11.10 -15.99
N PRO A 138 -5.23 -11.58 -16.34
CA PRO A 138 -6.39 -10.70 -16.53
C PRO A 138 -6.78 -9.95 -15.25
N GLU A 139 -6.83 -10.63 -14.10
CA GLU A 139 -7.20 -10.03 -12.81
C GLU A 139 -6.15 -9.03 -12.33
N ALA A 140 -4.87 -9.35 -12.50
CA ALA A 140 -3.78 -8.45 -12.16
C ALA A 140 -3.80 -7.18 -13.02
N THR A 141 -4.01 -7.33 -14.34
CA THR A 141 -4.13 -6.20 -15.27
C THR A 141 -5.33 -5.34 -14.90
N HIS A 142 -6.47 -5.95 -14.57
CA HIS A 142 -7.66 -5.23 -14.18
C HIS A 142 -7.45 -4.34 -12.94
N LEU A 143 -6.71 -4.81 -11.92
CA LEU A 143 -6.37 -3.99 -10.75
C LEU A 143 -5.47 -2.79 -11.08
N ILE A 144 -4.58 -2.95 -12.06
CA ILE A 144 -3.74 -1.86 -12.56
C ILE A 144 -4.60 -0.85 -13.34
N ASP A 145 -5.51 -1.32 -14.19
CA ASP A 145 -6.43 -0.46 -14.93
C ASP A 145 -7.35 0.34 -13.99
N GLU A 146 -7.88 -0.30 -12.95
CA GLU A 146 -8.67 0.36 -11.90
C GLU A 146 -7.85 1.44 -11.16
N THR A 147 -6.56 1.17 -10.92
CA THR A 147 -5.63 2.15 -10.34
C THR A 147 -5.47 3.37 -11.24
N VAL A 148 -5.16 3.15 -12.53
CA VAL A 148 -4.98 4.22 -13.50
C VAL A 148 -6.25 5.06 -13.65
N ALA A 149 -7.41 4.40 -13.73
CA ALA A 149 -8.70 5.07 -13.79
C ALA A 149 -8.99 5.86 -12.50
N GLY A 150 -8.67 5.29 -11.33
CA GLY A 150 -8.81 5.93 -10.02
C GLY A 150 -7.97 7.20 -9.90
N VAL A 151 -6.68 7.13 -10.25
CA VAL A 151 -5.78 8.30 -10.26
C VAL A 151 -6.26 9.37 -11.25
N HIS A 152 -6.75 8.97 -12.44
CA HIS A 152 -7.29 9.92 -13.40
C HIS A 152 -8.56 10.62 -12.89
N ALA A 153 -9.43 9.87 -12.21
CA ALA A 153 -10.67 10.41 -11.64
C ALA A 153 -10.44 11.31 -10.42
N ASP A 154 -9.39 11.05 -9.62
CA ASP A 154 -9.02 11.88 -8.46
C ASP A 154 -8.70 13.33 -8.86
N ASN A 155 -8.10 13.51 -10.04
CA ASN A 155 -7.89 14.83 -10.65
C ASN A 155 -9.19 15.58 -11.04
N GLN A 156 -10.34 14.91 -11.03
CA GLN A 156 -11.61 15.43 -11.56
C GLN A 156 -12.76 15.47 -10.54
N TYR A 157 -12.66 14.78 -9.39
CA TYR A 157 -13.79 14.62 -8.46
C TYR A 157 -13.42 14.64 -6.97
N THR A 158 -14.33 15.17 -6.15
CA THR A 158 -14.37 15.10 -4.68
C THR A 158 -15.00 13.80 -4.14
N ASP A 159 -15.24 12.78 -4.96
CA ASP A 159 -15.91 11.55 -4.51
C ASP A 159 -14.96 10.70 -3.66
N VAL A 160 -15.09 10.93 -2.36
CA VAL A 160 -14.42 10.23 -1.27
C VAL A 160 -14.48 8.71 -1.46
N ARG A 161 -15.57 8.14 -1.99
CA ARG A 161 -15.74 6.68 -2.11
C ARG A 161 -14.82 6.06 -3.16
N SER A 162 -14.25 6.87 -4.06
CA SER A 162 -13.32 6.42 -5.08
C SER A 162 -11.86 6.41 -4.64
N TRP A 163 -11.49 7.03 -3.51
CA TRP A 163 -10.06 7.18 -3.13
C TRP A 163 -9.33 5.84 -2.95
N GLY A 164 -10.04 4.77 -2.63
CA GLY A 164 -9.46 3.43 -2.50
C GLY A 164 -8.98 2.89 -3.85
N ARG A 165 -9.64 3.28 -4.95
CA ARG A 165 -9.35 2.80 -6.31
C ARG A 165 -7.95 3.20 -6.78
N LYS A 166 -7.46 4.37 -6.38
CA LYS A 166 -6.11 4.85 -6.74
C LYS A 166 -4.98 3.95 -6.24
N ASN A 167 -5.29 3.06 -5.31
CA ASN A 167 -4.34 2.13 -4.71
C ASN A 167 -4.71 0.65 -4.93
N HIS A 168 -5.60 0.32 -5.87
CA HIS A 168 -6.02 -1.07 -6.13
C HIS A 168 -4.88 -1.99 -6.58
N HIS A 169 -3.80 -1.47 -7.15
CA HIS A 169 -2.59 -2.22 -7.45
C HIS A 169 -1.97 -2.85 -6.19
N LEU A 170 -2.24 -2.33 -4.98
CA LEU A 170 -1.83 -2.96 -3.73
C LEU A 170 -2.55 -4.30 -3.47
N LEU A 171 -3.73 -4.52 -4.09
CA LEU A 171 -4.43 -5.81 -4.03
C LEU A 171 -3.75 -6.90 -4.86
N LEU A 172 -2.72 -6.58 -5.65
CA LEU A 172 -1.90 -7.58 -6.33
C LEU A 172 -1.22 -8.53 -5.34
N ILE A 173 -0.77 -8.02 -4.19
CA ILE A 173 -0.13 -8.85 -3.16
C ILE A 173 -1.07 -9.96 -2.67
N PRO A 174 -2.24 -9.66 -2.07
CA PRO A 174 -3.14 -10.70 -1.60
C PRO A 174 -3.70 -11.54 -2.76
N LEU A 175 -3.97 -10.96 -3.94
CA LEU A 175 -4.42 -11.72 -5.12
C LEU A 175 -3.42 -12.83 -5.49
N LEU A 176 -2.14 -12.48 -5.60
CA LEU A 176 -1.10 -13.38 -6.09
C LEU A 176 -0.66 -14.38 -5.03
N LEU A 177 -0.48 -13.95 -3.77
CA LEU A 177 -0.10 -14.84 -2.67
C LEU A 177 -1.21 -15.85 -2.31
N ARG A 178 -2.49 -15.49 -2.52
CA ARG A 178 -3.63 -16.39 -2.34
C ARG A 178 -4.12 -17.01 -3.64
N GLU A 179 -3.43 -16.78 -4.75
CA GLU A 179 -3.81 -17.27 -6.07
C GLU A 179 -5.30 -17.11 -6.41
N ASN A 180 -5.89 -15.96 -6.08
CA ASN A 180 -7.30 -15.69 -6.31
C ASN A 180 -8.26 -16.65 -5.56
N SER A 181 -7.88 -17.07 -4.34
CA SER A 181 -8.67 -18.00 -3.53
C SER A 181 -10.05 -17.44 -3.11
N PRO A 182 -10.98 -18.31 -2.65
CA PRO A 182 -12.26 -17.87 -2.09
C PRO A 182 -12.13 -16.89 -0.92
N GLU A 183 -11.11 -17.05 -0.08
CA GLU A 183 -10.86 -16.13 1.04
C GLU A 183 -10.47 -14.74 0.54
N TYR A 184 -9.61 -14.66 -0.49
CA TYR A 184 -9.31 -13.40 -1.15
C TYR A 184 -10.56 -12.78 -1.77
N GLN A 185 -11.37 -13.56 -2.49
CA GLN A 185 -12.60 -13.06 -3.10
C GLN A 185 -13.61 -12.56 -2.07
N ALA A 186 -13.75 -13.26 -0.95
CA ALA A 186 -14.59 -12.83 0.17
C ALA A 186 -14.09 -11.51 0.79
N CYS A 187 -12.76 -11.33 0.86
CA CYS A 187 -12.15 -10.18 1.50
C CYS A 187 -11.81 -9.01 0.55
N LYS A 188 -11.88 -9.18 -0.77
CA LYS A 188 -11.40 -8.18 -1.76
C LYS A 188 -11.95 -6.78 -1.49
N THR A 189 -13.25 -6.69 -1.25
CA THR A 189 -13.93 -5.41 -0.94
C THR A 189 -13.44 -4.82 0.39
N ALA A 190 -13.30 -5.64 1.43
CA ALA A 190 -12.81 -5.17 2.73
C ALA A 190 -11.33 -4.76 2.67
N LEU A 191 -10.49 -5.45 1.90
CA LEU A 191 -9.11 -5.07 1.63
C LEU A 191 -9.02 -3.71 0.93
N SER A 192 -9.84 -3.50 -0.11
CA SER A 192 -9.95 -2.22 -0.82
C SER A 192 -10.35 -1.08 0.14
N HIS A 193 -11.35 -1.31 1.00
CA HIS A 193 -11.73 -0.34 2.02
C HIS A 193 -10.63 -0.10 3.06
N GLY A 194 -9.88 -1.14 3.45
CA GLY A 194 -8.73 -0.96 4.35
C GLY A 194 -7.64 -0.08 3.73
N ILE A 195 -7.34 -0.28 2.45
CA ILE A 195 -6.41 0.57 1.69
C ILE A 195 -6.91 2.03 1.66
N TRP A 196 -8.22 2.22 1.48
CA TRP A 196 -8.84 3.54 1.57
C TRP A 196 -8.57 4.21 2.94
N VAL A 197 -8.65 3.47 4.05
CA VAL A 197 -8.41 4.04 5.39
C VAL A 197 -6.97 4.53 5.51
N LEU A 198 -6.01 3.75 5.00
CA LEU A 198 -4.60 4.15 5.00
C LEU A 198 -4.38 5.40 4.14
N GLN A 199 -5.07 5.52 3.00
CA GLN A 199 -5.01 6.73 2.20
C GLN A 199 -5.60 7.93 2.92
N ALA A 200 -6.79 7.79 3.52
CA ALA A 200 -7.45 8.85 4.26
C ALA A 200 -6.56 9.38 5.40
N ARG A 201 -5.73 8.51 6.00
CA ARG A 201 -4.75 8.92 7.00
C ARG A 201 -3.66 9.83 6.43
N GLU A 202 -3.13 9.51 5.25
CA GLU A 202 -2.16 10.36 4.54
C GLU A 202 -2.79 11.72 4.19
N GLU A 203 -4.00 11.73 3.62
CA GLU A 203 -4.70 12.95 3.24
C GLU A 203 -5.03 13.86 4.45
N LEU A 204 -5.27 13.25 5.62
CA LEU A 204 -5.48 13.98 6.86
C LEU A 204 -4.24 14.75 7.31
N GLN A 205 -3.04 14.20 7.12
CA GLN A 205 -1.78 14.90 7.39
C GLN A 205 -1.56 16.06 6.41
N GLN A 206 -2.11 15.96 5.21
CA GLN A 206 -2.05 16.99 4.17
C GLN A 206 -3.21 18.00 4.24
N VAL A 207 -4.12 17.88 5.22
CA VAL A 207 -5.28 18.78 5.47
C VAL A 207 -6.39 18.71 4.40
N ARG A 208 -6.21 17.94 3.32
CA ARG A 208 -7.14 17.82 2.18
C ARG A 208 -8.51 17.24 2.56
N ILE A 209 -8.55 16.41 3.60
CA ILE A 209 -9.76 15.68 4.01
C ILE A 209 -10.82 16.55 4.74
N ARG A 210 -10.48 17.77 5.18
CA ARG A 210 -11.37 18.61 6.00
C ARG A 210 -12.65 19.03 5.26
N GLU A 211 -12.55 19.32 3.97
CA GLU A 211 -13.67 19.79 3.15
C GLU A 211 -14.75 18.72 2.96
N VAL A 212 -14.36 17.45 3.11
CA VAL A 212 -15.22 16.28 2.93
C VAL A 212 -15.40 15.48 4.22
N ALA A 213 -15.07 16.09 5.37
CA ALA A 213 -15.06 15.43 6.68
C ALA A 213 -16.37 14.71 7.04
N PRO A 214 -17.58 15.28 6.80
CA PRO A 214 -18.82 14.56 7.08
C PRO A 214 -18.95 13.25 6.29
N LEU A 215 -18.63 13.27 4.99
CA LEU A 215 -18.69 12.08 4.13
C LEU A 215 -17.70 11.01 4.56
N VAL A 216 -16.50 11.43 4.96
CA VAL A 216 -15.44 10.57 5.48
C VAL A 216 -15.84 9.92 6.80
N LEU A 217 -16.43 10.70 7.72
CA LEU A 217 -16.91 10.20 9.01
C LEU A 217 -18.05 9.18 8.86
N ASP A 218 -19.02 9.46 7.99
CA ASP A 218 -20.13 8.56 7.70
C ASP A 218 -19.62 7.24 7.11
N TRP A 219 -18.72 7.33 6.12
CA TRP A 219 -18.13 6.15 5.49
C TRP A 219 -17.29 5.32 6.47
N LEU A 220 -16.44 5.96 7.28
CA LEU A 220 -15.60 5.28 8.28
C LEU A 220 -16.47 4.58 9.32
N SER A 221 -17.49 5.25 9.83
CA SER A 221 -18.40 4.68 10.82
C SER A 221 -19.09 3.43 10.27
N TRP A 222 -19.53 3.46 9.01
CA TRP A 222 -20.09 2.29 8.35
C TRP A 222 -19.07 1.16 8.20
N PHE A 223 -17.86 1.44 7.70
CA PHE A 223 -16.84 0.41 7.46
C PHE A 223 -16.37 -0.25 8.78
N LEU A 224 -16.07 0.56 9.80
CA LEU A 224 -15.54 0.10 11.08
C LEU A 224 -16.58 -0.69 11.90
N SER A 225 -17.88 -0.43 11.70
CA SER A 225 -18.97 -1.18 12.36
C SER A 225 -19.49 -2.36 11.54
N GLY A 226 -19.07 -2.48 10.28
CA GLY A 226 -19.52 -3.51 9.36
C GLY A 226 -18.80 -4.85 9.52
N PRO A 227 -19.25 -5.89 8.78
CA PRO A 227 -18.65 -7.22 8.82
C PRO A 227 -17.28 -7.30 8.11
N GLY A 228 -16.82 -6.23 7.46
CA GLY A 228 -15.59 -6.23 6.68
C GLY A 228 -14.32 -6.48 7.50
N LEU A 229 -14.15 -5.78 8.63
CA LEU A 229 -12.98 -5.98 9.50
C LEU A 229 -12.94 -7.37 10.16
N PRO A 230 -14.06 -7.88 10.73
CA PRO A 230 -14.11 -9.27 11.20
C PRO A 230 -13.75 -10.28 10.10
N SER A 231 -14.30 -10.10 8.88
CA SER A 231 -14.02 -10.99 7.76
C SER A 231 -12.54 -11.01 7.40
N LEU A 232 -11.86 -9.85 7.37
CA LEU A 232 -10.41 -9.79 7.16
C LEU A 232 -9.64 -10.59 8.22
N ALA A 233 -10.02 -10.42 9.50
CA ALA A 233 -9.34 -11.09 10.60
C ALA A 233 -9.49 -12.61 10.54
N GLU A 234 -10.69 -13.10 10.22
CA GLU A 234 -10.99 -14.54 10.09
C GLU A 234 -10.28 -15.18 8.89
N ASN A 235 -9.93 -14.40 7.87
CA ASN A 235 -9.39 -14.89 6.61
C ASN A 235 -7.88 -14.60 6.44
N GLY A 236 -7.14 -14.39 7.53
CA GLY A 236 -5.67 -14.30 7.51
C GLY A 236 -5.08 -12.90 7.32
N TRP A 237 -5.90 -11.85 7.48
CA TRP A 237 -5.50 -10.45 7.46
C TRP A 237 -5.77 -9.74 8.80
N SER A 238 -5.66 -10.46 9.92
CA SER A 238 -5.93 -9.93 11.27
C SER A 238 -5.13 -8.66 11.59
N LEU A 239 -3.82 -8.65 11.33
CA LEU A 239 -2.97 -7.48 11.55
C LEU A 239 -3.36 -6.28 10.68
N PHE A 240 -3.79 -6.53 9.44
CA PHE A 240 -4.27 -5.47 8.57
C PHE A 240 -5.62 -4.91 9.05
N ALA A 241 -6.52 -5.77 9.51
CA ALA A 241 -7.79 -5.36 10.10
C ALA A 241 -7.58 -4.51 11.36
N ASP A 242 -6.68 -4.92 12.26
CA ASP A 242 -6.31 -4.17 13.46
C ASP A 242 -5.73 -2.80 13.11
N ARG A 243 -4.87 -2.74 12.08
CA ARG A 243 -4.31 -1.47 11.60
C ARG A 243 -5.39 -0.55 11.04
N CYS A 244 -6.34 -1.08 10.26
CA CYS A 244 -7.45 -0.31 9.73
C CYS A 244 -8.35 0.24 10.84
N LEU A 245 -8.64 -0.57 11.87
CA LEU A 245 -9.41 -0.13 13.03
C LEU A 245 -8.70 1.01 13.77
N TYR A 246 -7.40 0.83 14.03
CA TYR A 246 -6.59 1.84 14.70
C TYR A 246 -6.58 3.16 13.93
N GLU A 247 -6.20 3.14 12.64
CA GLU A 247 -6.11 4.37 11.83
C GLU A 247 -7.48 5.01 11.62
N GLY A 248 -8.52 4.21 11.39
CA GLY A 248 -9.89 4.70 11.27
C GLY A 248 -10.36 5.45 12.51
N GLN A 249 -10.08 4.91 13.70
CA GLN A 249 -10.41 5.60 14.96
C GLN A 249 -9.59 6.89 15.15
N GLN A 250 -8.32 6.92 14.75
CA GLN A 250 -7.51 8.13 14.79
C GLN A 250 -8.09 9.22 13.88
N ILE A 251 -8.51 8.87 12.66
CA ILE A 251 -9.13 9.80 11.72
C ILE A 251 -10.43 10.36 12.31
N ILE A 252 -11.32 9.50 12.83
CA ILE A 252 -12.58 9.91 13.47
C ILE A 252 -12.32 10.91 14.60
N ASN A 253 -11.41 10.58 15.52
CA ASN A 253 -11.11 11.42 16.67
C ASN A 253 -10.60 12.80 16.24
N GLN A 254 -9.71 12.85 15.26
CA GLN A 254 -9.15 14.11 14.77
C GLN A 254 -10.20 14.96 14.06
N LEU A 255 -11.03 14.37 13.20
CA LEU A 255 -12.09 15.10 12.50
C LEU A 255 -13.20 15.58 13.45
N GLN A 256 -13.59 14.79 14.45
CA GLN A 256 -14.61 15.20 15.43
C GLN A 256 -14.14 16.34 16.33
N CYS A 257 -12.85 16.38 16.69
CA CYS A 257 -12.29 17.52 17.42
C CYS A 257 -12.34 18.80 16.57
N LEU A 258 -12.02 18.70 15.29
CA LEU A 258 -12.04 19.85 14.36
C LEU A 258 -13.45 20.40 14.09
N SER A 259 -14.50 19.57 14.21
CA SER A 259 -15.89 20.02 14.03
C SER A 259 -16.47 20.74 15.26
N ARG A 260 -15.72 20.86 16.36
CA ARG A 260 -16.15 21.53 17.60
C ARG A 260 -15.57 22.93 17.78
N ASP A 261 -14.63 23.32 16.91
CA ASP A 261 -14.02 24.65 16.83
C ASP A 261 -14.66 25.47 15.70
#